data_AF-A0A2A9ETZ8-F1
#
_entry.id   AF-A0A2A9ETZ8-F1
#
_cell.length_a   1.000
_cell.length_b   1.000
_cell.length_c   1.000
_cell.angle_alpha   90.00
_cell.angle_beta   90.00
_cell.angle_gamma   90.00
#
_symmetry.space_group_name_H-M   'P 1'
#
loop_
_entity.id
_entity.type
_entity.pdbx_description
1 polymer ?
#
loop_
_entity_poly.entity_id
_entity_poly.type
_entity_poly.pdbx_seq_one_letter_code
_entity_poly.pdbx_strand_id
1 'polypeptide(L)'
;MNSGPESRTVLQRLGDGGTVVVPHLEREDGTPQVRVFDAAPGSARPYELRLFTSPQALEAHLGDDPGRAYSLRRRDSLAPFLRRHGAVLERVVVDAGGPDAVQYLVTEVLAALDGEAPDGGTADGTAGGRTTDDPTGFRDDSGAGISIEGLHAMASVEEPGGSRGIGIELNLPDHWTLVELTDPVARTQQIRALVTRQGAALGDRGARLRRDLRERLTAVAEQAAGAGGQVMAFLTLPGERAALAVHLTLFWHDLGPQTAGRTHLDRIDDRLRPRLGPDDALTRTETLSGPFLRHVRLGRGDAETGGGDLPLLLVDYWAATPGGQAVARLAFSTPHVEIRDAILALTDRVLFATEWLMSAPEHDAVADVVG
;
A
#
# COMPACT_ATOMS: atom_id res chain seq x y z
N MET A 1 -0.49 -32.70 -31.26
CA MET A 1 -0.84 -31.76 -30.17
C MET A 1 0.24 -30.69 -30.16
N ASN A 2 -0.07 -29.54 -30.76
CA ASN A 2 0.83 -28.39 -30.88
C ASN A 2 0.44 -27.40 -29.78
N SER A 3 1.23 -27.31 -28.71
CA SER A 3 1.10 -26.25 -27.71
C SER A 3 1.67 -24.97 -28.32
N GLY A 4 0.81 -24.00 -28.59
CA GLY A 4 1.14 -22.76 -29.30
C GLY A 4 1.99 -21.77 -28.47
N PRO A 5 2.64 -20.79 -29.13
CA PRO A 5 3.62 -19.86 -28.56
C PRO A 5 3.04 -18.74 -27.68
N GLU A 6 1.72 -18.68 -27.44
CA GLU A 6 1.07 -17.58 -26.71
C GLU A 6 1.03 -17.78 -25.18
N SER A 7 1.25 -18.99 -24.68
CA SER A 7 1.17 -19.28 -23.23
C SER A 7 2.41 -18.84 -22.43
N ARG A 8 3.54 -18.57 -23.10
CA ARG A 8 4.74 -17.99 -22.47
C ARG A 8 4.54 -16.54 -22.02
N THR A 9 3.49 -15.87 -22.48
CA THR A 9 3.38 -14.41 -22.39
C THR A 9 3.05 -13.89 -20.99
N VAL A 10 2.36 -14.63 -20.12
CA VAL A 10 1.96 -14.12 -18.79
C VAL A 10 3.08 -14.19 -17.76
N LEU A 11 3.76 -15.33 -17.66
CA LEU A 11 4.95 -15.44 -16.80
C LEU A 11 6.08 -14.56 -17.29
N GLN A 12 6.23 -14.41 -18.62
CA GLN A 12 7.19 -13.49 -19.20
C GLN A 12 6.81 -12.03 -18.93
N ARG A 13 5.53 -11.65 -19.05
CA ARG A 13 5.05 -10.32 -18.62
C ARG A 13 5.30 -10.08 -17.14
N LEU A 14 5.04 -11.05 -16.27
CA LEU A 14 5.32 -10.94 -14.85
C LEU A 14 6.83 -10.79 -14.57
N GLY A 15 7.67 -11.55 -15.27
CA GLY A 15 9.13 -11.45 -15.21
C GLY A 15 9.65 -10.08 -15.69
N ASP A 16 9.01 -9.51 -16.71
CA ASP A 16 9.33 -8.20 -17.32
C ASP A 16 8.71 -6.99 -16.55
N GLY A 17 8.17 -7.20 -15.34
CA GLY A 17 7.62 -6.13 -14.48
C GLY A 17 6.12 -5.82 -14.68
N GLY A 18 5.41 -6.68 -15.38
CA GLY A 18 3.96 -6.61 -15.58
C GLY A 18 3.14 -6.86 -14.30
N THR A 19 1.85 -6.53 -14.37
CA THR A 19 0.90 -6.72 -13.27
C THR A 19 -0.07 -7.86 -13.56
N VAL A 20 -0.53 -8.54 -12.52
CA VAL A 20 -1.64 -9.49 -12.56
C VAL A 20 -2.71 -9.11 -11.55
N VAL A 21 -3.94 -9.48 -11.85
CA VAL A 21 -5.09 -9.32 -10.98
C VAL A 21 -5.17 -10.53 -10.05
N VAL A 22 -5.25 -10.25 -8.75
CA VAL A 22 -5.37 -11.26 -7.69
C VAL A 22 -6.69 -11.06 -6.96
N PRO A 23 -7.61 -12.05 -6.99
CA PRO A 23 -8.89 -11.95 -6.31
C PRO A 23 -8.72 -11.98 -4.80
N HIS A 24 -9.58 -11.25 -4.10
CA HIS A 24 -9.61 -11.16 -2.65
C HIS A 24 -10.99 -11.53 -2.09
N LEU A 25 -11.00 -12.01 -0.86
CA LEU A 25 -12.19 -12.08 -0.02
C LEU A 25 -12.13 -10.97 1.02
N GLU A 26 -13.28 -10.37 1.29
CA GLU A 26 -13.44 -9.49 2.45
C GLU A 26 -13.71 -10.37 3.67
N ARG A 27 -12.81 -10.33 4.65
CA ARG A 27 -13.01 -11.00 5.93
C ARG A 27 -14.11 -10.30 6.74
N GLU A 28 -14.61 -10.95 7.79
CA GLU A 28 -15.60 -10.37 8.70
C GLU A 28 -15.10 -9.09 9.39
N ASP A 29 -13.78 -8.90 9.49
CA ASP A 29 -13.13 -7.69 10.02
C ASP A 29 -12.90 -6.59 8.96
N GLY A 30 -13.36 -6.80 7.73
CA GLY A 30 -13.22 -5.87 6.61
C GLY A 30 -11.82 -5.85 5.97
N THR A 31 -10.91 -6.73 6.36
CA THR A 31 -9.58 -6.84 5.75
C THR A 31 -9.62 -7.69 4.47
N PRO A 32 -8.93 -7.26 3.40
CA PRO A 32 -8.85 -8.04 2.17
C PRO A 32 -7.83 -9.18 2.31
N GLN A 33 -8.26 -10.42 2.08
CA GLN A 33 -7.41 -11.61 2.05
C GLN A 33 -7.30 -12.14 0.62
N VAL A 34 -6.10 -12.55 0.19
CA VAL A 34 -5.94 -13.24 -1.11
C VAL A 34 -6.82 -14.49 -1.15
N ARG A 35 -7.70 -14.54 -2.15
CA ARG A 35 -8.62 -15.65 -2.37
C ARG A 35 -7.88 -16.82 -3.00
N VAL A 36 -7.89 -17.96 -2.32
CA VAL A 36 -7.51 -19.25 -2.87
C VAL A 36 -8.76 -20.07 -3.17
N PHE A 37 -8.64 -21.06 -4.05
CA PHE A 37 -9.75 -21.90 -4.49
C PHE A 37 -9.45 -23.35 -4.14
N ASP A 38 -10.48 -24.16 -3.92
CA ASP A 38 -10.29 -25.58 -3.68
C ASP A 38 -9.64 -26.25 -4.90
N ALA A 39 -8.63 -27.07 -4.62
CA ALA A 39 -8.04 -27.93 -5.63
C ALA A 39 -9.00 -29.07 -6.02
N ALA A 40 -8.73 -29.71 -7.15
CA ALA A 40 -9.55 -30.84 -7.60
C ALA A 40 -9.58 -31.97 -6.55
N PRO A 41 -10.69 -32.71 -6.44
CA PRO A 41 -10.76 -33.86 -5.54
C PRO A 41 -9.63 -34.86 -5.81
N GLY A 42 -8.84 -35.16 -4.77
CA GLY A 42 -7.67 -36.06 -4.88
C GLY A 42 -6.33 -35.35 -5.09
N SER A 43 -6.29 -34.02 -5.13
CA SER A 43 -5.03 -33.24 -5.13
C SER A 43 -4.20 -33.47 -3.88
N ALA A 44 -2.87 -33.41 -4.03
CA ALA A 44 -1.93 -33.59 -2.93
C ALA A 44 -1.97 -32.42 -1.94
N ARG A 45 -2.33 -31.22 -2.44
CA ARG A 45 -2.53 -30.01 -1.64
C ARG A 45 -3.96 -29.50 -1.81
N PRO A 46 -4.53 -28.88 -0.75
CA PRO A 46 -5.95 -28.54 -0.70
C PRO A 46 -6.36 -27.36 -1.58
N TYR A 47 -5.42 -26.49 -1.97
CA TYR A 47 -5.76 -25.19 -2.59
C TYR A 47 -5.04 -24.93 -3.90
N GLU A 48 -5.62 -24.06 -4.73
CA GLU A 48 -5.02 -23.47 -5.93
C GLU A 48 -5.11 -21.95 -5.87
N LEU A 49 -4.06 -21.27 -6.35
CA LEU A 49 -4.09 -19.82 -6.53
C LEU A 49 -4.54 -19.50 -7.95
N ARG A 50 -5.51 -18.59 -8.11
CA ARG A 50 -5.96 -18.13 -9.43
C ARG A 50 -5.52 -16.69 -9.67
N LEU A 51 -4.79 -16.46 -10.75
CA LEU A 51 -4.32 -15.16 -11.19
C LEU A 51 -5.03 -14.79 -12.50
N PHE A 52 -5.22 -13.51 -12.75
CA PHE A 52 -5.89 -13.06 -13.97
C PHE A 52 -5.08 -11.98 -14.68
N THR A 53 -5.10 -12.01 -16.00
CA THR A 53 -4.42 -11.00 -16.82
C THR A 53 -5.16 -9.67 -16.88
N SER A 54 -6.45 -9.67 -16.53
CA SER A 54 -7.29 -8.48 -16.50
C SER A 54 -8.46 -8.61 -15.53
N PRO A 55 -9.03 -7.48 -15.05
CA PRO A 55 -10.26 -7.51 -14.25
C PRO A 55 -11.42 -8.16 -15.00
N GLN A 56 -11.50 -8.00 -16.32
CA GLN A 56 -12.53 -8.63 -17.15
C GLN A 56 -12.43 -10.16 -17.14
N ALA A 57 -11.22 -10.71 -17.17
CA ALA A 57 -11.02 -12.17 -17.05
C ALA A 57 -11.42 -12.69 -15.67
N LEU A 58 -11.15 -11.91 -14.61
CA LEU A 58 -11.61 -12.22 -13.26
C LEU A 58 -13.15 -12.18 -13.16
N GLU A 59 -13.79 -11.15 -13.70
CA GLU A 59 -15.26 -11.01 -13.69
C GLU A 59 -15.94 -12.17 -14.44
N ALA A 60 -15.41 -12.54 -15.60
CA ALA A 60 -15.90 -13.70 -16.35
C ALA A 60 -15.78 -15.00 -15.56
N HIS A 61 -14.74 -15.14 -14.75
CA HIS A 61 -14.51 -16.31 -13.91
C HIS A 61 -15.44 -16.36 -12.68
N LEU A 62 -15.57 -15.23 -11.98
CA LEU A 62 -16.34 -15.16 -10.74
C LEU A 62 -17.86 -15.09 -10.99
N GLY A 63 -18.29 -14.66 -12.16
CA GLY A 63 -19.72 -14.50 -12.47
C GLY A 63 -20.40 -13.62 -11.42
N ASP A 64 -21.48 -14.11 -10.80
CA ASP A 64 -22.25 -13.40 -9.78
C ASP A 64 -21.75 -13.54 -8.34
N ASP A 65 -20.52 -14.04 -8.14
CA ASP A 65 -19.92 -14.13 -6.81
C ASP A 65 -19.83 -12.75 -6.13
N PRO A 66 -20.28 -12.59 -4.87
CA PRO A 66 -20.27 -11.32 -4.15
C PRO A 66 -18.86 -10.84 -3.76
N GLY A 67 -17.85 -11.73 -3.75
CA GLY A 67 -16.45 -11.43 -3.45
C GLY A 67 -15.64 -11.08 -4.69
N ARG A 68 -16.03 -10.05 -5.45
CA ARG A 68 -15.32 -9.58 -6.66
C ARG A 68 -14.15 -8.63 -6.38
N ALA A 69 -13.77 -8.45 -5.11
CA ALA A 69 -12.65 -7.59 -4.76
C ALA A 69 -11.35 -8.17 -5.33
N TYR A 70 -10.42 -7.29 -5.74
CA TYR A 70 -9.13 -7.71 -6.26
C TYR A 70 -8.05 -6.67 -5.97
N SER A 71 -6.80 -7.09 -6.10
CA SER A 71 -5.65 -6.19 -6.18
C SER A 71 -4.83 -6.44 -7.45
N LEU A 72 -4.07 -5.43 -7.87
CA LEU A 72 -3.03 -5.60 -8.87
C LEU A 72 -1.72 -5.93 -8.16
N ARG A 73 -1.08 -7.03 -8.55
CA ARG A 73 0.18 -7.52 -7.98
C ARG A 73 1.24 -7.56 -9.07
N ARG A 74 2.45 -7.10 -8.73
CA ARG A 74 3.67 -7.25 -9.53
C ARG A 74 4.53 -8.39 -8.99
N ARG A 75 5.56 -8.76 -9.75
CA ARG A 75 6.62 -9.72 -9.37
C ARG A 75 6.99 -9.64 -7.89
N ASP A 76 7.35 -8.44 -7.44
CA ASP A 76 7.95 -8.21 -6.12
C ASP A 76 6.98 -8.43 -4.95
N SER A 77 5.67 -8.41 -5.25
CA SER A 77 4.59 -8.65 -4.29
C SER A 77 4.01 -10.07 -4.37
N LEU A 78 4.14 -10.74 -5.51
CA LEU A 78 3.57 -12.07 -5.76
C LEU A 78 4.53 -13.21 -5.36
N ALA A 79 5.83 -13.05 -5.64
CA ALA A 79 6.85 -14.03 -5.25
C ALA A 79 6.89 -14.31 -3.73
N PRO A 80 6.85 -13.30 -2.82
CA PRO A 80 6.87 -13.56 -1.39
C PRO A 80 5.65 -14.35 -0.91
N PHE A 81 4.47 -14.04 -1.44
CA PHE A 81 3.24 -14.78 -1.15
C PHE A 81 3.37 -16.25 -1.56
N LEU A 82 3.86 -16.51 -2.77
CA LEU A 82 4.05 -17.87 -3.28
C LEU A 82 5.10 -18.66 -2.50
N ARG A 83 6.19 -18.03 -2.03
CA ARG A 83 7.16 -18.70 -1.16
C ARG A 83 6.56 -19.08 0.20
N ARG A 84 5.77 -18.17 0.77
CA ARG A 84 5.17 -18.37 2.10
C ARG A 84 4.05 -19.41 2.09
N HIS A 85 3.17 -19.36 1.09
CA HIS A 85 1.97 -20.20 1.04
C HIS A 85 2.07 -21.34 0.03
N GLY A 86 3.15 -21.43 -0.74
CA GLY A 86 3.33 -22.44 -1.77
C GLY A 86 3.21 -23.88 -1.29
N ALA A 87 3.51 -24.14 -0.01
CA ALA A 87 3.39 -25.48 0.58
C ALA A 87 1.94 -26.00 0.63
N VAL A 88 0.94 -25.12 0.69
CA VAL A 88 -0.49 -25.49 0.70
C VAL A 88 -1.17 -25.34 -0.66
N LEU A 89 -0.43 -24.84 -1.66
CA LEU A 89 -0.91 -24.63 -3.02
C LEU A 89 -0.48 -25.79 -3.93
N GLU A 90 -1.46 -26.48 -4.52
CA GLU A 90 -1.27 -27.51 -5.53
C GLU A 90 -0.65 -26.91 -6.80
N ARG A 91 -1.20 -25.78 -7.27
CA ARG A 91 -0.77 -25.09 -8.49
C ARG A 91 -1.22 -23.62 -8.51
N VAL A 92 -0.68 -22.89 -9.48
CA VAL A 92 -1.13 -21.55 -9.85
C VAL A 92 -1.82 -21.64 -11.21
N VAL A 93 -3.05 -21.15 -11.30
CA VAL A 93 -3.84 -21.13 -12.54
C VAL A 93 -4.00 -19.69 -13.01
N VAL A 94 -3.64 -19.42 -14.25
CA VAL A 94 -3.81 -18.10 -14.89
C VAL A 94 -5.06 -18.13 -15.77
N ASP A 95 -5.90 -17.11 -15.66
CA ASP A 95 -7.14 -16.91 -16.44
C ASP A 95 -8.06 -18.15 -16.39
N ALA A 96 -8.26 -18.67 -15.18
CA ALA A 96 -9.11 -19.84 -14.95
C ALA A 96 -10.51 -19.64 -15.55
N GLY A 97 -11.02 -20.65 -16.26
CA GLY A 97 -12.35 -20.60 -16.89
C GLY A 97 -12.41 -19.84 -18.23
N GLY A 98 -11.32 -19.16 -18.64
CA GLY A 98 -11.17 -18.62 -19.99
C GLY A 98 -10.70 -19.68 -21.00
N PRO A 99 -10.79 -19.39 -22.31
CA PRO A 99 -10.27 -20.28 -23.37
C PRO A 99 -8.75 -20.50 -23.27
N ASP A 100 -8.05 -19.58 -22.61
CA ASP A 100 -6.59 -19.53 -22.49
C ASP A 100 -6.09 -19.91 -21.08
N ALA A 101 -6.86 -20.69 -20.31
CA ALA A 101 -6.47 -21.07 -18.97
C ALA A 101 -5.15 -21.88 -18.96
N VAL A 102 -4.15 -21.40 -18.21
CA VAL A 102 -2.84 -22.07 -18.09
C VAL A 102 -2.55 -22.42 -16.64
N GLN A 103 -1.92 -23.58 -16.42
CA GLN A 103 -1.58 -24.07 -15.08
C GLN A 103 -0.06 -24.17 -14.94
N TYR A 104 0.44 -23.76 -13.79
CA TYR A 104 1.86 -23.78 -13.43
C TYR A 104 2.06 -24.39 -12.05
N LEU A 105 3.17 -25.09 -11.86
CA LEU A 105 3.64 -25.41 -10.53
C LEU A 105 4.08 -24.11 -9.82
N VAL A 106 3.91 -24.08 -8.50
CA VAL A 106 4.37 -22.93 -7.70
C VAL A 106 5.86 -22.63 -7.92
N THR A 107 6.68 -23.68 -8.05
CA THR A 107 8.11 -23.56 -8.32
C THR A 107 8.42 -22.97 -9.70
N GLU A 108 7.60 -23.26 -10.72
CA GLU A 108 7.77 -22.69 -12.06
C GLU A 108 7.44 -21.20 -12.08
N VAL A 109 6.37 -20.81 -11.36
CA VAL A 109 6.03 -19.40 -11.20
C VAL A 109 7.12 -18.67 -10.43
N LEU A 110 7.63 -19.24 -9.33
CA LEU A 110 8.74 -18.65 -8.58
C LEU A 110 10.00 -18.50 -9.42
N ALA A 111 10.39 -19.52 -10.19
CA ALA A 111 11.55 -19.44 -11.10
C ALA A 111 11.39 -18.31 -12.12
N ALA A 112 10.21 -18.21 -12.75
CA ALA A 112 9.90 -17.13 -13.69
C ALA A 112 9.91 -15.75 -13.02
N LEU A 113 9.43 -15.65 -11.78
CA LEU A 113 9.46 -14.43 -10.99
C LEU A 113 10.85 -14.10 -10.46
N ASP A 114 11.77 -15.05 -10.34
CA ASP A 114 13.14 -14.80 -9.89
C ASP A 114 14.08 -14.49 -11.06
N GLY A 115 13.64 -14.77 -12.29
CA GLY A 115 14.47 -14.63 -13.49
C GLY A 115 15.41 -15.82 -13.68
N GLU A 116 15.25 -16.89 -12.91
CA GLU A 116 15.95 -18.15 -13.11
C GLU A 116 15.22 -19.02 -14.13
N ALA A 117 15.93 -19.44 -15.17
CA ALA A 117 15.46 -20.53 -16.01
C ALA A 117 15.35 -21.80 -15.13
N PRO A 118 14.30 -22.62 -15.29
CA PRO A 118 14.05 -23.73 -14.37
C PRO A 118 15.01 -24.88 -14.66
N ASP A 119 16.05 -25.03 -13.84
CA ASP A 119 16.81 -26.28 -13.71
C ASP A 119 16.93 -26.67 -12.23
N GLY A 120 16.58 -27.92 -11.94
CA GLY A 120 16.25 -28.41 -10.60
C GLY A 120 17.42 -28.61 -9.63
N GLY A 121 17.09 -28.60 -8.33
CA GLY A 121 18.05 -28.95 -7.28
C GLY A 121 17.49 -28.89 -5.85
N THR A 122 17.01 -30.05 -5.38
CA THR A 122 17.00 -30.61 -4.00
C THR A 122 16.84 -29.70 -2.77
N ALA A 123 15.78 -30.01 -2.00
CA ALA A 123 15.52 -29.58 -0.64
C ALA A 123 16.46 -30.24 0.39
N ASP A 124 16.84 -29.48 1.41
CA ASP A 124 17.13 -30.02 2.73
C ASP A 124 16.48 -29.14 3.81
N GLY A 125 15.86 -29.80 4.78
CA GLY A 125 14.98 -29.17 5.77
C GLY A 125 15.59 -29.17 7.16
N THR A 126 15.15 -28.26 8.02
CA THR A 126 15.10 -28.52 9.46
C THR A 126 13.98 -27.71 10.13
N ALA A 127 13.13 -28.44 10.85
CA ALA A 127 12.00 -27.93 11.61
C ALA A 127 12.41 -27.51 13.04
N GLY A 128 11.66 -26.57 13.62
CA GLY A 128 11.68 -26.26 15.06
C GLY A 128 10.48 -25.41 15.45
N GLY A 129 9.45 -26.04 16.02
CA GLY A 129 8.16 -25.41 16.33
C GLY A 129 8.04 -24.78 17.72
N ARG A 130 7.02 -23.91 17.86
CA ARG A 130 6.12 -23.85 19.04
C ARG A 130 4.88 -23.03 18.71
N THR A 131 3.71 -23.65 18.87
CA THR A 131 2.37 -23.07 18.87
C THR A 131 2.08 -22.36 20.19
N THR A 132 1.45 -21.18 20.14
CA THR A 132 0.69 -20.59 21.26
C THR A 132 -0.53 -19.85 20.71
N ASP A 133 -1.71 -20.36 21.07
CA ASP A 133 -3.04 -19.77 20.84
C ASP A 133 -3.12 -18.33 21.36
N ASP A 134 -3.56 -17.40 20.51
CA ASP A 134 -3.94 -16.02 20.84
C ASP A 134 -5.40 -15.80 20.39
N PRO A 135 -6.34 -15.55 21.31
CA PRO A 135 -7.77 -15.55 21.05
C PRO A 135 -8.29 -14.27 20.36
N THR A 136 -7.45 -13.54 19.62
CA THR A 136 -7.77 -12.23 19.01
C THR A 136 -7.87 -12.23 17.47
N GLY A 137 -7.54 -13.33 16.78
CA GLY A 137 -7.79 -13.48 15.34
C GLY A 137 -6.94 -12.61 14.40
N PHE A 138 -6.00 -11.80 14.91
CA PHE A 138 -5.09 -10.95 14.12
C PHE A 138 -3.71 -11.58 13.84
N ARG A 139 -3.51 -12.86 14.19
CA ARG A 139 -2.31 -13.63 13.83
C ARG A 139 -2.67 -14.75 12.86
N ASP A 140 -2.43 -14.50 11.57
CA ASP A 140 -1.90 -15.52 10.68
C ASP A 140 -0.70 -14.92 9.92
N ASP A 141 0.22 -15.78 9.48
CA ASP A 141 1.52 -15.41 8.92
C ASP A 141 1.45 -14.66 7.57
N SER A 142 0.30 -14.13 7.13
CA SER A 142 0.09 -13.66 5.75
C SER A 142 0.80 -12.36 5.35
N GLY A 143 1.46 -11.64 6.26
CA GLY A 143 2.57 -10.73 5.94
C GLY A 143 2.37 -9.79 4.74
N ALA A 144 1.29 -9.00 4.69
CA ALA A 144 1.17 -7.92 3.70
C ALA A 144 1.93 -6.68 4.18
N GLY A 145 2.91 -6.21 3.38
CA GLY A 145 3.50 -4.88 3.55
C GLY A 145 4.99 -4.71 3.25
N ILE A 146 5.70 -5.74 2.76
CA ILE A 146 7.13 -5.62 2.46
C ILE A 146 7.48 -6.50 1.25
N SER A 147 8.08 -5.93 0.20
CA SER A 147 8.72 -6.68 -0.88
C SER A 147 9.85 -7.58 -0.35
N ILE A 148 10.30 -8.58 -1.12
CA ILE A 148 11.47 -9.40 -0.76
C ILE A 148 12.73 -8.54 -0.61
N GLU A 149 12.91 -7.54 -1.47
CA GLU A 149 13.98 -6.55 -1.34
C GLU A 149 13.83 -5.76 -0.04
N GLY A 150 12.61 -5.32 0.30
CA GLY A 150 12.30 -4.74 1.60
C GLY A 150 12.55 -5.69 2.78
N LEU A 151 12.29 -7.00 2.64
CA LEU A 151 12.52 -8.01 3.68
C LEU A 151 14.00 -8.29 3.88
N HIS A 152 14.79 -8.42 2.81
CA HIS A 152 16.25 -8.54 2.88
C HIS A 152 16.90 -7.26 3.39
N ALA A 153 16.42 -6.11 2.94
CA ALA A 153 16.82 -4.81 3.44
C ALA A 153 16.52 -4.70 4.94
N MET A 154 15.32 -5.10 5.38
CA MET A 154 14.93 -5.12 6.79
C MET A 154 15.73 -6.11 7.62
N ALA A 155 16.15 -7.25 7.07
CA ALA A 155 17.06 -8.17 7.75
C ALA A 155 18.44 -7.54 8.02
N SER A 156 18.89 -6.62 7.17
CA SER A 156 20.15 -5.89 7.36
C SER A 156 20.03 -4.62 8.21
N VAL A 157 18.82 -4.17 8.59
CA VAL A 157 18.59 -2.88 9.28
C VAL A 157 19.38 -2.75 10.60
N GLU A 158 19.58 -3.85 11.32
CA GLU A 158 20.30 -3.85 12.59
C GLU A 158 21.84 -3.91 12.40
N GLU A 159 22.32 -4.13 11.17
CA GLU A 159 23.74 -4.22 10.85
C GLU A 159 24.35 -2.82 10.62
N PRO A 160 25.60 -2.58 11.05
CA PRO A 160 26.32 -1.34 10.73
C PRO A 160 26.44 -1.17 9.21
N GLY A 161 25.71 -0.19 8.66
CA GLY A 161 25.70 0.09 7.22
C GLY A 161 24.54 -0.55 6.44
N GLY A 162 23.67 -1.32 7.09
CA GLY A 162 22.55 -1.98 6.44
C GLY A 162 21.48 -1.05 5.85
N SER A 163 20.54 -1.64 5.12
CA SER A 163 19.55 -0.89 4.35
C SER A 163 18.66 0.02 5.18
N ARG A 164 18.26 1.15 4.59
CA ARG A 164 17.46 2.18 5.25
C ARG A 164 16.28 2.58 4.39
N GLY A 165 15.15 2.88 5.04
CA GLY A 165 14.02 3.48 4.35
C GLY A 165 14.36 4.91 3.92
N ILE A 166 14.40 5.15 2.62
CA ILE A 166 14.66 6.48 2.01
C ILE A 166 13.39 7.16 1.48
N GLY A 167 12.29 6.41 1.41
CA GLY A 167 11.00 6.92 0.98
C GLY A 167 9.88 5.95 1.29
N ILE A 168 8.65 6.37 1.03
CA ILE A 168 7.46 5.53 1.13
C ILE A 168 6.62 5.71 -0.13
N GLU A 169 6.24 4.61 -0.76
CA GLU A 169 5.34 4.59 -1.90
C GLU A 169 3.89 4.46 -1.42
N LEU A 170 3.04 5.34 -1.93
CA LEU A 170 1.61 5.32 -1.66
C LEU A 170 0.89 4.55 -2.77
N ASN A 171 0.50 3.32 -2.50
CA ASN A 171 -0.30 2.51 -3.42
C ASN A 171 -1.79 2.91 -3.33
N LEU A 172 -2.10 4.12 -3.83
CA LEU A 172 -3.47 4.62 -3.86
C LEU A 172 -4.22 4.07 -5.08
N PRO A 173 -5.50 3.69 -4.94
CA PRO A 173 -6.33 3.33 -6.09
C PRO A 173 -6.54 4.47 -7.09
N ASP A 174 -6.95 4.13 -8.33
CA ASP A 174 -7.14 5.07 -9.46
C ASP A 174 -8.11 6.24 -9.20
N HIS A 175 -8.98 6.10 -8.20
CA HIS A 175 -9.91 7.15 -7.80
C HIS A 175 -9.26 8.25 -6.96
N TRP A 176 -7.97 8.14 -6.64
CA TRP A 176 -7.18 9.20 -6.02
C TRP A 176 -6.47 10.03 -7.08
N THR A 177 -6.58 11.36 -6.97
CA THR A 177 -5.75 12.26 -7.76
C THR A 177 -4.56 12.71 -6.93
N LEU A 178 -3.35 12.38 -7.40
CA LEU A 178 -2.09 12.79 -6.81
C LEU A 178 -1.66 14.18 -7.30
N VAL A 179 -1.05 14.94 -6.39
CA VAL A 179 -0.41 16.23 -6.62
C VAL A 179 0.97 16.19 -5.96
N GLU A 180 2.01 16.31 -6.77
CA GLU A 180 3.39 16.40 -6.32
C GLU A 180 3.63 17.80 -5.71
N LEU A 181 4.21 17.85 -4.51
CA LEU A 181 4.39 19.11 -3.79
C LEU A 181 5.79 19.71 -3.96
N THR A 182 6.77 18.86 -4.31
CA THR A 182 8.20 19.17 -4.49
C THR A 182 8.49 19.97 -5.76
N ASP A 183 7.71 19.77 -6.83
CA ASP A 183 7.81 20.55 -8.08
C ASP A 183 6.65 21.57 -8.18
N PRO A 184 6.91 22.88 -8.01
CA PRO A 184 5.89 23.93 -8.12
C PRO A 184 5.18 24.00 -9.49
N VAL A 185 5.88 23.64 -10.57
CA VAL A 185 5.34 23.66 -11.93
C VAL A 185 4.39 22.49 -12.11
N ALA A 186 4.83 21.26 -11.78
CA ALA A 186 3.97 20.08 -11.82
C ALA A 186 2.74 20.25 -10.91
N ARG A 187 2.93 20.73 -9.67
CA ARG A 187 1.87 21.04 -8.71
C ARG A 187 0.77 21.91 -9.32
N THR A 188 1.16 23.01 -9.95
CA THR A 188 0.21 23.95 -10.57
C THR A 188 -0.56 23.31 -11.72
N GLN A 189 0.11 22.51 -12.55
CA GLN A 189 -0.51 21.80 -13.67
C GLN A 189 -1.48 20.71 -13.20
N GLN A 190 -1.09 19.92 -12.20
CA GLN A 190 -1.90 18.84 -11.61
C GLN A 190 -3.15 19.40 -10.93
N ILE A 191 -3.04 20.48 -10.15
CA ILE A 191 -4.21 21.15 -9.54
C ILE A 191 -5.16 21.66 -10.61
N ARG A 192 -4.64 22.29 -11.68
CA ARG A 192 -5.47 22.74 -12.80
C ARG A 192 -6.20 21.56 -13.46
N ALA A 193 -5.53 20.44 -13.65
CA ALA A 193 -6.12 19.23 -14.23
C ALA A 193 -7.20 18.63 -13.32
N LEU A 194 -6.96 18.56 -12.01
CA LEU A 194 -7.91 18.11 -11.00
C LEU A 194 -9.19 18.96 -11.03
N VAL A 195 -9.06 20.28 -10.95
CA VAL A 195 -10.20 21.21 -10.96
C VAL A 195 -10.97 21.14 -12.28
N THR A 196 -10.28 20.98 -13.41
CA THR A 196 -10.93 20.83 -14.71
C THR A 196 -11.76 19.55 -14.75
N ARG A 197 -11.22 18.43 -14.26
CA ARG A 197 -11.90 17.13 -14.20
C ARG A 197 -13.13 17.18 -13.29
N GLN A 198 -12.99 17.74 -12.08
CA GLN A 198 -14.09 17.87 -11.12
C GLN A 198 -15.17 18.85 -11.59
N GLY A 199 -14.77 19.93 -12.27
CA GLY A 199 -15.67 20.97 -12.74
C GLY A 199 -16.26 20.74 -14.14
N ALA A 200 -16.00 19.58 -14.77
CA ALA A 200 -16.44 19.27 -16.14
C ALA A 200 -17.97 19.25 -16.26
N ALA A 201 -18.67 18.74 -15.24
CA ALA A 201 -20.13 18.67 -15.21
C ALA A 201 -20.83 20.03 -15.01
N LEU A 202 -20.10 21.09 -14.64
CA LEU A 202 -20.67 22.38 -14.23
C LEU A 202 -20.85 23.39 -15.39
N GLY A 203 -20.37 23.07 -16.59
CA GLY A 203 -20.45 23.95 -17.77
C GLY A 203 -19.85 25.35 -17.54
N ASP A 204 -20.33 26.35 -18.29
CA ASP A 204 -19.83 27.74 -18.22
C ASP A 204 -20.20 28.45 -16.90
N ARG A 205 -21.34 28.08 -16.29
CA ARG A 205 -21.79 28.62 -15.00
C ARG A 205 -20.86 28.23 -13.85
N GLY A 206 -20.09 27.14 -14.00
CA GLY A 206 -19.08 26.69 -13.04
C GLY A 206 -17.74 27.44 -13.06
N ALA A 207 -17.54 28.43 -13.94
CA ALA A 207 -16.24 29.07 -14.12
C ALA A 207 -15.71 29.75 -12.83
N ARG A 208 -16.59 30.42 -12.08
CA ARG A 208 -16.24 31.04 -10.79
C ARG A 208 -15.88 29.99 -9.75
N LEU A 209 -16.69 28.93 -9.61
CA LEU A 209 -16.40 27.85 -8.67
C LEU A 209 -15.08 27.13 -8.98
N ARG A 210 -14.79 26.87 -10.26
CA ARG A 210 -13.49 26.31 -10.68
C ARG A 210 -12.33 27.24 -10.32
N ARG A 211 -12.50 28.55 -10.51
CA ARG A 211 -11.49 29.53 -10.12
C ARG A 211 -11.25 29.48 -8.61
N ASP A 212 -12.30 29.57 -7.82
CA ASP A 212 -12.23 29.58 -6.36
C ASP A 212 -11.63 28.27 -5.82
N LEU A 213 -12.04 27.12 -6.36
CA LEU A 213 -11.48 25.81 -5.99
C LEU A 213 -10.00 25.71 -6.35
N ARG A 214 -9.61 26.18 -7.53
CA ARG A 214 -8.20 26.21 -7.93
C ARG A 214 -7.36 27.08 -7.01
N GLU A 215 -7.81 28.30 -6.73
CA GLU A 215 -7.11 29.21 -5.82
C GLU A 215 -6.94 28.58 -4.43
N ARG A 216 -8.00 27.93 -3.90
CA ARG A 216 -7.93 27.23 -2.61
C ARG A 216 -7.00 26.03 -2.62
N LEU A 217 -7.10 25.14 -3.62
CA LEU A 217 -6.24 23.96 -3.71
C LEU A 217 -4.77 24.35 -3.90
N THR A 218 -4.49 25.42 -4.66
CA THR A 218 -3.15 25.98 -4.78
C THR A 218 -2.62 26.46 -3.43
N ALA A 219 -3.40 27.24 -2.69
CA ALA A 219 -2.98 27.72 -1.37
C ALA A 219 -2.71 26.57 -0.38
N VAL A 220 -3.58 25.57 -0.32
CA VAL A 220 -3.40 24.39 0.54
C VAL A 220 -2.15 23.59 0.14
N ALA A 221 -1.92 23.40 -1.16
CA ALA A 221 -0.75 22.68 -1.65
C ALA A 221 0.56 23.45 -1.41
N GLU A 222 0.54 24.78 -1.52
CA GLU A 222 1.69 25.64 -1.17
C GLU A 222 2.00 25.60 0.32
N GLN A 223 0.97 25.66 1.17
CA GLN A 223 1.12 25.53 2.62
C GLN A 223 1.69 24.16 3.00
N ALA A 224 1.18 23.09 2.41
CA ALA A 224 1.69 21.74 2.63
C ALA A 224 3.14 21.60 2.17
N ALA A 225 3.49 22.13 0.99
CA ALA A 225 4.86 22.14 0.49
C ALA A 225 5.80 22.93 1.43
N GLY A 226 5.37 24.11 1.89
CA GLY A 226 6.12 24.92 2.85
C GLY A 226 6.33 24.24 4.21
N ALA A 227 5.44 23.32 4.59
CA ALA A 227 5.58 22.47 5.77
C ALA A 227 6.39 21.18 5.53
N GLY A 228 6.97 21.00 4.34
CA GLY A 228 7.77 19.83 3.98
C GLY A 228 6.97 18.64 3.45
N GLY A 229 5.73 18.87 3.01
CA GLY A 229 4.92 17.85 2.34
C GLY A 229 5.55 17.42 1.02
N GLN A 230 5.54 16.12 0.75
CA GLN A 230 6.09 15.51 -0.46
C GLN A 230 5.00 15.31 -1.52
N VAL A 231 3.87 14.74 -1.09
CA VAL A 231 2.76 14.37 -1.94
C VAL A 231 1.45 14.75 -1.27
N MET A 232 0.51 15.18 -2.08
CA MET A 232 -0.87 15.44 -1.70
C MET A 232 -1.81 14.59 -2.56
N ALA A 233 -2.84 14.00 -1.95
CA ALA A 233 -3.79 13.15 -2.66
C ALA A 233 -5.22 13.53 -2.31
N PHE A 234 -6.10 13.52 -3.32
CA PHE A 234 -7.51 13.80 -3.17
C PHE A 234 -8.32 12.60 -3.63
N LEU A 235 -9.17 12.09 -2.73
CA LEU A 235 -10.14 11.08 -3.08
C LEU A 235 -11.23 11.71 -3.95
N THR A 236 -11.37 11.21 -5.17
CA THR A 236 -12.31 11.71 -6.17
C THR A 236 -13.32 10.63 -6.54
N LEU A 237 -14.21 10.30 -5.59
CA LEU A 237 -15.31 9.37 -5.85
C LEU A 237 -16.61 10.15 -6.14
N PRO A 238 -17.17 10.05 -7.35
CA PRO A 238 -18.53 10.52 -7.61
C PRO A 238 -19.50 9.53 -6.97
N GLY A 239 -20.00 9.83 -5.77
CA GLY A 239 -21.12 9.09 -5.19
C GLY A 239 -22.45 9.59 -5.75
N GLU A 240 -23.42 8.69 -5.96
CA GLU A 240 -24.77 9.05 -6.42
C GLU A 240 -25.54 9.93 -5.41
N ARG A 241 -25.16 9.89 -4.13
CA ARG A 241 -25.84 10.58 -3.03
C ARG A 241 -24.97 11.57 -2.25
N ALA A 242 -23.65 11.44 -2.30
CA ALA A 242 -22.71 12.33 -1.62
C ALA A 242 -21.32 12.27 -2.27
N ALA A 243 -20.62 13.41 -2.34
CA ALA A 243 -19.22 13.46 -2.73
C ALA A 243 -18.34 13.17 -1.51
N LEU A 244 -17.62 12.04 -1.52
CA LEU A 244 -16.66 11.74 -0.49
C LEU A 244 -15.41 12.60 -0.71
N ALA A 245 -15.03 13.36 0.31
CA ALA A 245 -13.94 14.33 0.26
C ALA A 245 -12.93 13.95 1.33
N VAL A 246 -11.91 13.21 0.92
CA VAL A 246 -10.78 12.84 1.78
C VAL A 246 -9.51 13.38 1.14
N HIS A 247 -8.74 14.08 1.95
CA HIS A 247 -7.46 14.63 1.58
C HIS A 247 -6.37 13.94 2.38
N LEU A 248 -5.24 13.65 1.74
CA LEU A 248 -4.04 13.06 2.34
C LEU A 248 -2.84 13.92 1.99
N THR A 249 -2.01 14.25 2.97
CA THR A 249 -0.65 14.76 2.75
C THR A 249 0.38 13.80 3.35
N LEU A 250 1.38 13.44 2.55
CA LEU A 250 2.55 12.71 3.01
C LEU A 250 3.68 13.68 3.36
N PHE A 251 4.19 13.57 4.57
CA PHE A 251 5.40 14.27 5.02
C PHE A 251 6.50 13.26 5.29
N TRP A 252 7.72 13.62 4.95
CA TRP A 252 8.93 12.87 5.29
C TRP A 252 9.76 13.66 6.30
N HIS A 253 10.12 13.04 7.41
CA HIS A 253 10.93 13.66 8.45
C HIS A 253 12.20 12.84 8.67
N ASP A 254 13.33 13.35 8.17
CA ASP A 254 14.65 12.85 8.58
C ASP A 254 14.98 13.41 9.96
N LEU A 255 15.11 12.51 10.94
CA LEU A 255 15.32 12.85 12.35
C LEU A 255 16.69 12.41 12.85
N GLY A 256 17.52 11.84 11.96
CA GLY A 256 18.83 11.30 12.29
C GLY A 256 18.77 10.08 13.24
N PRO A 257 19.92 9.67 13.81
CA PRO A 257 20.00 8.47 14.64
C PRO A 257 19.18 8.62 15.93
N GLN A 258 18.65 7.49 16.39
CA GLN A 258 18.01 7.40 17.70
C GLN A 258 19.04 7.64 18.79
N THR A 259 18.68 8.45 19.79
CA THR A 259 19.56 8.78 20.91
C THR A 259 18.92 8.33 22.23
N ALA A 260 19.77 7.93 23.17
CA ALA A 260 19.39 7.48 24.52
C ALA A 260 18.44 6.25 24.54
N GLY A 261 18.54 5.35 23.55
CA GLY A 261 17.73 4.12 23.49
C GLY A 261 16.23 4.36 23.29
N ARG A 262 15.84 5.56 22.83
CA ARG A 262 14.44 5.93 22.59
C ARG A 262 14.16 6.07 21.10
N THR A 263 13.07 5.46 20.64
CA THR A 263 12.63 5.60 19.25
C THR A 263 12.05 6.98 19.00
N HIS A 264 12.06 7.43 17.74
CA HIS A 264 11.42 8.70 17.38
C HIS A 264 9.91 8.68 17.62
N LEU A 265 9.26 7.52 17.46
CA LEU A 265 7.84 7.36 17.79
C LEU A 265 7.56 7.56 19.28
N ASP A 266 8.45 7.13 20.17
CA ASP A 266 8.28 7.38 21.62
C ASP A 266 8.30 8.87 21.94
N ARG A 267 9.17 9.62 21.26
CA ARG A 267 9.25 11.09 21.44
C ARG A 267 8.00 11.78 20.89
N ILE A 268 7.47 11.28 19.78
CA ILE A 268 6.23 11.80 19.19
C ILE A 268 5.05 11.50 20.11
N ASP A 269 4.94 10.27 20.63
CA ASP A 269 3.91 9.85 21.59
C ASP A 269 3.97 10.71 22.87
N ASP A 270 5.14 10.84 23.51
CA ASP A 270 5.33 11.72 24.69
C ASP A 270 4.92 13.17 24.42
N ARG A 271 5.13 13.65 23.20
CA ARG A 271 4.81 15.03 22.80
C ARG A 271 3.32 15.23 22.53
N LEU A 272 2.63 14.19 22.04
CA LEU A 272 1.21 14.26 21.69
C LEU A 272 0.31 13.94 22.87
N ARG A 273 0.68 12.95 23.69
CA ARG A 273 -0.14 12.43 24.79
C ARG A 273 -0.62 13.50 25.78
N PRO A 274 0.18 14.48 26.20
CA PRO A 274 -0.27 15.56 27.09
C PRO A 274 -1.24 16.55 26.42
N ARG A 275 -1.36 16.53 25.09
CA ARG A 275 -2.18 17.46 24.29
C ARG A 275 -3.49 16.84 23.80
N LEU A 276 -3.76 15.58 24.13
CA LEU A 276 -4.98 14.90 23.71
C LEU A 276 -6.20 15.57 24.33
N GLY A 277 -7.15 15.92 23.47
CA GLY A 277 -8.49 16.29 23.88
C GLY A 277 -9.29 15.09 24.41
N PRO A 278 -10.47 15.33 25.01
CA PRO A 278 -11.31 14.27 25.56
C PRO A 278 -11.80 13.25 24.53
N ASP A 279 -11.94 13.67 23.27
CA ASP A 279 -12.43 12.82 22.15
C ASP A 279 -11.31 12.34 21.22
N ASP A 280 -10.06 12.70 21.53
CA ASP A 280 -8.90 12.32 20.74
C ASP A 280 -8.46 10.89 21.09
N ALA A 281 -8.01 10.15 20.08
CA ALA A 281 -7.47 8.81 20.26
C ALA A 281 -6.03 8.76 19.75
N LEU A 282 -5.12 8.30 20.60
CA LEU A 282 -3.73 8.05 20.23
C LEU A 282 -3.45 6.55 20.42
N THR A 283 -3.25 5.85 19.31
CA THR A 283 -3.02 4.40 19.29
C THR A 283 -1.64 4.13 18.74
N ARG A 284 -0.85 3.32 19.44
CA ARG A 284 0.41 2.78 18.91
C ARG A 284 0.19 1.33 18.51
N THR A 285 0.71 0.95 17.35
CA THR A 285 0.57 -0.39 16.81
C THR A 285 1.82 -0.76 16.02
N GLU A 286 2.05 -2.06 15.86
CA GLU A 286 3.11 -2.59 15.01
C GLU A 286 2.50 -3.25 13.80
N THR A 287 3.06 -2.96 12.62
CA THR A 287 2.75 -3.66 11.37
C THR A 287 3.97 -4.43 10.93
N LEU A 288 3.79 -5.21 9.87
CA LEU A 288 4.89 -5.88 9.20
C LEU A 288 5.89 -4.86 8.67
N SER A 289 5.42 -3.74 8.13
CA SER A 289 6.24 -2.62 7.68
C SER A 289 6.85 -1.80 8.84
N GLY A 290 6.67 -2.21 10.10
CA GLY A 290 7.23 -1.55 11.28
C GLY A 290 6.20 -0.84 12.15
N PRO A 291 6.65 -0.22 13.26
CA PRO A 291 5.79 0.45 14.21
C PRO A 291 5.20 1.73 13.64
N PHE A 292 3.96 2.02 14.01
CA PHE A 292 3.32 3.29 13.75
C PHE A 292 2.53 3.81 14.94
N LEU A 293 2.24 5.11 14.89
CA LEU A 293 1.37 5.83 15.81
C LEU A 293 0.22 6.43 15.01
N ARG A 294 -1.02 6.22 15.44
CA ARG A 294 -2.22 6.84 14.87
C ARG A 294 -2.82 7.82 15.86
N HIS A 295 -3.00 9.06 15.45
CA HIS A 295 -3.71 10.09 16.21
C HIS A 295 -4.97 10.50 15.45
N VAL A 296 -6.13 10.22 16.05
CA VAL A 296 -7.43 10.64 15.56
C VAL A 296 -7.90 11.81 16.41
N ARG A 297 -8.27 12.92 15.78
CA ARG A 297 -8.83 14.07 16.48
C ARG A 297 -9.92 14.76 15.67
N LEU A 298 -10.79 15.49 16.36
CA LEU A 298 -11.72 16.41 15.73
C LEU A 298 -11.09 17.81 15.66
N GLY A 299 -11.05 18.37 14.46
CA GLY A 299 -10.61 19.73 14.20
C GLY A 299 -11.75 20.58 13.64
N ARG A 300 -11.40 21.80 13.26
CA ARG A 300 -12.27 22.68 12.48
C ARG A 300 -11.54 23.11 11.21
N GLY A 301 -12.30 23.39 10.17
CA GLY A 301 -11.77 23.99 8.96
C GLY A 301 -11.16 25.36 9.24
N ASP A 302 -10.43 25.87 8.26
CA ASP A 302 -9.82 27.18 8.39
C ASP A 302 -10.87 28.29 8.27
N ALA A 303 -10.81 29.25 9.20
CA ALA A 303 -11.72 30.38 9.25
C ALA A 303 -11.53 31.33 8.06
N GLU A 304 -10.29 31.49 7.57
CA GLU A 304 -9.99 32.37 6.42
C GLU A 304 -10.62 31.86 5.12
N THR A 305 -10.82 30.54 5.00
CA THR A 305 -11.48 29.90 3.85
C THR A 305 -13.01 29.74 4.00
N GLY A 306 -13.59 30.29 5.07
CA GLY A 306 -15.02 30.21 5.38
C GLY A 306 -15.47 28.85 5.92
N GLY A 307 -14.51 28.00 6.34
CA GLY A 307 -14.75 26.67 6.90
C GLY A 307 -14.57 26.60 8.42
N GLY A 308 -14.44 27.74 9.10
CA GLY A 308 -14.11 27.83 10.53
C GLY A 308 -15.03 27.05 11.47
N ASP A 309 -16.27 26.83 11.06
CA ASP A 309 -17.27 26.04 11.81
C ASP A 309 -17.49 24.64 11.25
N LEU A 310 -16.86 24.28 10.12
CA LEU A 310 -16.98 22.96 9.53
C LEU A 310 -16.15 21.98 10.37
N PRO A 311 -16.78 20.99 11.04
CA PRO A 311 -16.04 20.00 11.78
C PRO A 311 -15.24 19.14 10.79
N LEU A 312 -13.98 18.86 11.16
CA LEU A 312 -13.09 18.01 10.38
C LEU A 312 -12.66 16.82 11.23
N LEU A 313 -12.73 15.63 10.66
CA LEU A 313 -12.01 14.48 11.18
C LEU A 313 -10.58 14.53 10.65
N LEU A 314 -9.62 14.55 11.56
CA LEU A 314 -8.19 14.55 11.27
C LEU A 314 -7.59 13.24 11.75
N VAL A 315 -6.86 12.56 10.88
CA VAL A 315 -6.18 11.29 11.19
C VAL A 315 -4.73 11.40 10.78
N ASP A 316 -3.82 11.38 11.74
CA ASP A 316 -2.39 11.41 11.50
C ASP A 316 -1.79 10.04 11.80
N TYR A 317 -1.09 9.45 10.84
CA TYR A 317 -0.23 8.29 11.06
C TYR A 317 1.22 8.72 11.04
N TRP A 318 2.01 8.29 12.01
CA TRP A 318 3.48 8.36 11.98
C TRP A 318 4.02 6.94 11.89
N ALA A 319 4.63 6.59 10.78
CA ALA A 319 5.29 5.30 10.58
C ALA A 319 6.80 5.49 10.71
N ALA A 320 7.45 4.70 11.57
CA ALA A 320 8.91 4.72 11.65
C ALA A 320 9.50 4.02 10.43
N THR A 321 10.52 4.63 9.83
CA THR A 321 11.22 3.97 8.74
C THR A 321 11.99 2.75 9.24
N PRO A 322 12.15 1.72 8.40
CA PRO A 322 13.20 0.72 8.60
C PRO A 322 14.56 1.42 8.75
N GLY A 323 15.33 1.07 9.78
CA GLY A 323 16.55 1.81 10.18
C GLY A 323 16.32 2.88 11.25
N GLY A 324 15.07 3.28 11.49
CA GLY A 324 14.67 4.10 12.62
C GLY A 324 15.21 5.52 12.62
N GLN A 325 15.74 6.01 11.49
CA GLN A 325 16.33 7.35 11.35
C GLN A 325 15.33 8.41 10.89
N ALA A 326 14.22 7.98 10.28
CA ALA A 326 13.21 8.87 9.76
C ALA A 326 11.81 8.41 10.16
N VAL A 327 10.84 9.29 9.96
CA VAL A 327 9.41 9.03 10.19
C VAL A 327 8.63 9.58 9.00
N ALA A 328 7.81 8.73 8.40
CA ALA A 328 6.80 9.15 7.44
C ALA A 328 5.52 9.54 8.19
N ARG A 329 4.93 10.69 7.86
CA ARG A 329 3.62 11.09 8.39
C ARG A 329 2.59 11.14 7.28
N LEU A 330 1.53 10.35 7.39
CA LEU A 330 0.34 10.43 6.54
C LEU A 330 -0.73 11.20 7.30
N ALA A 331 -1.02 12.42 6.86
CA ALA A 331 -2.01 13.30 7.46
C ALA A 331 -3.28 13.33 6.61
N PHE A 332 -4.36 12.75 7.12
CA PHE A 332 -5.67 12.75 6.49
C PHE A 332 -6.57 13.83 7.08
N SER A 333 -7.38 14.45 6.23
CA SER A 333 -8.44 15.36 6.65
C SER A 333 -9.72 15.16 5.83
N THR A 334 -10.86 15.26 6.50
CA THR A 334 -12.16 15.11 5.85
C THR A 334 -13.28 15.78 6.66
N PRO A 335 -14.30 16.39 6.02
CA PRO A 335 -15.46 16.92 6.73
C PRO A 335 -16.49 15.84 7.13
N HIS A 336 -16.27 14.58 6.75
CA HIS A 336 -17.20 13.47 6.90
C HIS A 336 -17.12 12.84 8.30
N VAL A 337 -17.40 13.62 9.33
CA VAL A 337 -17.29 13.21 10.75
C VAL A 337 -18.32 12.15 11.12
N GLU A 338 -19.50 12.19 10.51
CA GLU A 338 -20.62 11.29 10.74
C GLU A 338 -20.36 9.85 10.31
N ILE A 339 -19.43 9.62 9.39
CA ILE A 339 -18.99 8.29 8.93
C ILE A 339 -17.57 7.96 9.41
N ARG A 340 -17.19 8.46 10.60
CA ARG A 340 -15.86 8.30 11.20
C ARG A 340 -15.28 6.90 11.04
N ASP A 341 -16.00 5.87 11.42
CA ASP A 341 -15.45 4.51 11.44
C ASP A 341 -15.13 3.99 10.04
N ALA A 342 -15.96 4.32 9.04
CA ALA A 342 -15.69 3.99 7.65
C ALA A 342 -14.47 4.75 7.10
N ILE A 343 -14.29 6.02 7.51
CA ILE A 343 -13.10 6.80 7.17
C ILE A 343 -11.86 6.20 7.83
N LEU A 344 -11.92 5.83 9.10
CA LEU A 344 -10.80 5.20 9.79
C LEU A 344 -10.37 3.92 9.08
N ALA A 345 -11.33 3.04 8.76
CA ALA A 345 -11.06 1.81 7.99
C ALA A 345 -10.43 2.09 6.61
N LEU A 346 -10.89 3.14 5.91
CA LEU A 346 -10.27 3.56 4.66
C LEU A 346 -8.82 4.02 4.86
N THR A 347 -8.57 4.87 5.86
CA THR A 347 -7.21 5.41 6.10
C THR A 347 -6.24 4.34 6.59
N ASP A 348 -6.72 3.38 7.40
CA ASP A 348 -5.95 2.21 7.82
C ASP A 348 -5.55 1.37 6.59
N ARG A 349 -6.49 1.11 5.67
CA ARG A 349 -6.20 0.39 4.41
C ARG A 349 -5.17 1.11 3.55
N VAL A 350 -5.24 2.45 3.48
CA VAL A 350 -4.23 3.24 2.76
C VAL A 350 -2.84 3.08 3.39
N LEU A 351 -2.73 3.16 4.72
CA LEU A 351 -1.46 2.92 5.42
C LEU A 351 -0.94 1.51 5.14
N PHE A 352 -1.77 0.48 5.26
CA PHE A 352 -1.34 -0.91 5.07
C PHE A 352 -1.01 -1.26 3.62
N ALA A 353 -1.48 -0.46 2.66
CA ALA A 353 -1.08 -0.60 1.26
C ALA A 353 0.27 0.07 0.95
N THR A 354 0.85 0.86 1.86
CA THR A 354 2.13 1.54 1.61
C THR A 354 3.32 0.59 1.61
N GLU A 355 4.36 0.98 0.88
CA GLU A 355 5.60 0.22 0.79
C GLU A 355 6.82 1.12 1.04
N TRP A 356 7.83 0.61 1.74
CA TRP A 356 9.07 1.34 1.97
C TRP A 356 9.99 1.23 0.75
N LEU A 357 10.50 2.38 0.31
CA LEU A 357 11.61 2.46 -0.62
C LEU A 357 12.90 2.37 0.18
N MET A 358 13.71 1.35 -0.10
CA MET A 358 14.93 1.05 0.64
C MET A 358 16.18 1.45 -0.17
N SER A 359 17.17 2.06 0.47
CA SER A 359 18.52 2.14 -0.09
C SER A 359 19.31 0.90 0.30
N ALA A 360 19.99 0.27 -0.66
CA ALA A 360 20.98 -0.77 -0.36
C ALA A 360 22.17 -0.17 0.43
N PRO A 361 22.88 -0.99 1.23
CA PRO A 361 24.19 -0.60 1.76
C PRO A 361 25.09 -0.13 0.61
N GLU A 362 25.69 1.06 0.73
CA GLU A 362 26.84 1.41 -0.11
C GLU A 362 27.92 0.36 0.19
N HIS A 363 28.17 -0.55 -0.76
CA HIS A 363 29.40 -1.33 -0.75
C HIS A 363 30.52 -0.33 -1.02
N ASP A 364 31.10 0.16 0.06
CA ASP A 364 32.28 1.00 0.02
C ASP A 364 33.30 0.25 -0.83
N ALA A 365 33.62 0.82 -2.00
CA ALA A 365 34.62 0.32 -2.93
C ALA A 365 36.01 0.51 -2.30
N VAL A 366 36.30 -0.25 -1.25
CA VAL A 366 37.63 -0.35 -0.64
C VAL A 366 38.37 -1.48 -1.36
N ALA A 367 38.65 -1.27 -2.63
CA ALA A 367 39.58 -2.09 -3.40
C ALA A 367 40.23 -1.24 -4.49
N ASP A 368 41.04 -0.25 -4.10
CA ASP A 368 42.29 0.10 -4.78
C ASP A 368 43.06 1.20 -4.04
N VAL A 369 43.66 0.84 -2.89
CA VAL A 369 44.90 1.47 -2.42
C VAL A 369 45.80 0.39 -1.82
N VAL A 370 46.19 -0.60 -2.62
CA VAL A 370 47.52 -1.25 -2.51
C VAL A 370 47.94 -1.67 -3.91
N GLY A 371 48.82 -0.88 -4.52
CA GLY A 371 49.52 -1.14 -5.77
C GLY A 371 50.63 -0.14 -5.96
#